data_AF-A0AAW0Y790-F1
#
_entry.id   AF-A0AAW0Y790-F1
#
_cell.length_a   1.000
_cell.length_b   1.000
_cell.length_c   1.000
_cell.angle_alpha   90.00
_cell.angle_beta   90.00
_cell.angle_gamma   90.00
#
_symmetry.space_group_name_H-M   'P 1'
#
loop_
_entity.id
_entity.type
_entity.pdbx_description
1 polymer ?
#
loop_
_entity_poly.entity_id
_entity_poly.type
_entity_poly.pdbx_seq_one_letter_code
_entity_poly.pdbx_strand_id
1 'polypeptide(L)'
;MASLEDQYQKAWQLYQEESHHDLDSEPYKSKYAAREIFEELKSRLSKQLDEDDVDDSEGAFSEEGVDGVGLTRARMAAVVYHLGVIAVETEEFSTGEEHLNKALIIIGDEGSISSGVSSATVGDAEVVAAALRGAEESLLSEVCEVSSISPTAIAPATVALAISCHNQLGILWSNRALYSTAKRHLDRANMLYDEYQKQCTKPPRTIHSLFTTCNEKESNIDDINGIDALEKLHTLTFYYLAQVYGHLGVPDKSAWYCHSTLQRQLASKDYDPIDWSINASTLAQFYQGKEQFRVARHLLASASKVLSGHEAEVDTPQEDTREVTHSRERYQQCKADVARCWGRYCLVLLEVSCDRAIPDDPQEQESVINHQPEEETLDKQLQFVQLEVSDLESEVAASPGENFDEVRPVFLAGLRWLTTARQYYTLEDHVSDHVSIIQEMSHLYKALAFFESSEERRCKMHKRRVDLLTALVQELNPQYYVHVLSSN
;
A
#
# COMPACT_ATOMS: atom_id res chain seq x y z
N MET A 1 35.05 27.50 9.65
CA MET A 1 34.38 26.40 8.91
C MET A 1 32.93 26.37 9.37
N ALA A 2 31.99 26.07 8.48
CA ALA A 2 30.61 25.81 8.89
C ALA A 2 30.56 24.58 9.83
N SER A 3 29.62 24.56 10.77
CA SER A 3 29.46 23.39 11.64
C SER A 3 29.00 22.17 10.81
N LEU A 4 29.17 20.96 11.36
CA LEU A 4 28.68 19.74 10.71
C LEU A 4 27.15 19.81 10.50
N GLU A 5 26.45 20.34 11.50
CA GLU A 5 25.00 20.57 11.49
C GLU A 5 24.58 21.55 10.39
N ASP A 6 25.24 22.71 10.27
CA ASP A 6 24.94 23.71 9.24
C ASP A 6 25.10 23.15 7.82
N GLN A 7 26.18 22.37 7.60
CA GLN A 7 26.44 21.73 6.32
C GLN A 7 25.38 20.67 5.99
N TYR A 8 25.04 19.82 6.97
CA TYR A 8 24.00 18.82 6.82
C TYR A 8 22.65 19.47 6.52
N GLN A 9 22.27 20.51 7.26
CA GLN A 9 20.99 21.18 7.09
C GLN A 9 20.88 21.85 5.72
N LYS A 10 21.97 22.45 5.23
CA LYS A 10 22.03 23.00 3.87
C LYS A 10 21.85 21.90 2.82
N ALA A 11 22.53 20.76 2.95
CA ALA A 11 22.39 19.64 2.02
C ALA A 11 20.97 19.06 2.05
N TRP A 12 20.39 18.93 3.25
CA TRP A 12 19.03 18.45 3.45
C TRP A 12 17.99 19.37 2.83
N GLN A 13 18.13 20.69 2.99
CA GLN A 13 17.23 21.69 2.38
C GLN A 13 17.27 21.64 0.84
N LEU A 14 18.47 21.57 0.26
CA LEU A 14 18.63 21.39 -1.19
C LEU A 14 17.95 20.12 -1.68
N TYR A 15 18.08 19.03 -0.92
CA TYR A 15 17.54 17.73 -1.28
C TYR A 15 16.00 17.67 -1.13
N GLN A 16 15.43 18.16 -0.02
CA GLN A 16 14.00 17.99 0.31
C GLN A 16 13.10 19.15 -0.11
N GLU A 17 13.62 20.37 -0.24
CA GLU A 17 12.78 21.54 -0.54
C GLU A 17 13.05 22.07 -1.95
N GLU A 18 14.30 22.37 -2.26
CA GLU A 18 14.66 23.02 -3.53
C GLU A 18 14.52 22.07 -4.72
N SER A 19 14.73 20.76 -4.53
CA SER A 19 14.62 19.77 -5.60
C SER A 19 13.23 19.66 -6.22
N HIS A 20 12.17 19.97 -5.47
CA HIS A 20 10.79 20.02 -6.01
C HIS A 20 10.55 21.21 -6.94
N HIS A 21 11.47 22.18 -6.96
CA HIS A 21 11.40 23.40 -7.75
C HIS A 21 12.47 23.46 -8.85
N ASP A 22 13.20 22.36 -9.08
CA ASP A 22 14.15 22.26 -10.18
C ASP A 22 13.41 22.46 -11.53
N LEU A 23 14.01 23.24 -12.42
CA LEU A 23 13.47 23.48 -13.76
C LEU A 23 13.61 22.20 -14.60
N ASP A 24 12.63 21.92 -15.47
CA ASP A 24 12.69 20.78 -16.41
C ASP A 24 13.95 20.80 -17.30
N SER A 25 14.51 21.98 -17.56
CA SER A 25 15.76 22.15 -18.33
C SER A 25 17.03 21.77 -17.56
N GLU A 26 16.95 21.69 -16.23
CA GLU A 26 18.06 21.38 -15.32
C GLU A 26 17.62 20.32 -14.28
N PRO A 27 17.26 19.10 -14.72
CA PRO A 27 16.72 18.09 -13.82
C PRO A 27 17.74 17.69 -12.75
N TYR A 28 17.24 17.50 -11.51
CA TYR A 28 18.01 17.06 -10.34
C TYR A 28 19.16 17.98 -9.91
N LYS A 29 19.21 19.23 -10.39
CA LYS A 29 20.25 20.20 -10.05
C LYS A 29 20.45 20.32 -8.54
N SER A 30 19.36 20.46 -7.79
CA SER A 30 19.44 20.62 -6.34
C SER A 30 19.93 19.33 -5.66
N LYS A 31 19.58 18.15 -6.20
CA LYS A 31 20.08 16.86 -5.69
C LYS A 31 21.58 16.69 -5.92
N TYR A 32 22.10 17.10 -7.08
CA TYR A 32 23.55 17.08 -7.33
C TYR A 32 24.30 18.08 -6.43
N ALA A 33 23.74 19.28 -6.19
CA ALA A 33 24.30 20.23 -5.24
C ALA A 33 24.33 19.67 -3.81
N ALA A 34 23.27 18.99 -3.38
CA ALA A 34 23.23 18.29 -2.09
C ALA A 34 24.30 17.17 -2.02
N ARG A 35 24.46 16.39 -3.09
CA ARG A 35 25.48 15.32 -3.20
C ARG A 35 26.89 15.83 -2.96
N GLU A 36 27.26 16.99 -3.52
CA GLU A 36 28.58 17.59 -3.29
C GLU A 36 28.83 17.89 -1.81
N ILE A 37 27.83 18.45 -1.12
CA ILE A 37 27.94 18.75 0.32
C ILE A 37 27.99 17.46 1.14
N PHE A 38 27.20 16.44 0.79
CA PHE A 38 27.25 15.15 1.46
C PHE A 38 28.61 14.44 1.27
N GLU A 39 29.26 14.54 0.10
CA GLU A 39 30.62 14.00 -0.07
C GLU A 39 31.67 14.76 0.76
N GLU A 40 31.53 16.08 0.93
CA GLU A 40 32.38 16.85 1.85
C GLU A 40 32.19 16.39 3.30
N LEU A 41 30.94 16.24 3.74
CA LEU A 41 30.57 15.76 5.07
C LEU A 41 31.13 14.36 5.34
N LYS A 42 31.01 13.45 4.37
CA LYS A 42 31.57 12.09 4.44
C LYS A 42 33.09 12.12 4.59
N SER A 43 33.80 12.93 3.81
CA SER A 43 35.26 13.08 3.95
C SER A 43 35.66 13.60 5.33
N ARG A 44 34.91 14.57 5.87
CA ARG A 44 35.13 15.14 7.20
C ARG A 44 34.89 14.13 8.32
N LEU A 45 33.76 13.41 8.27
CA LEU A 45 33.42 12.38 9.25
C LEU A 45 34.40 11.20 9.20
N SER A 46 34.94 10.86 8.03
CA SER A 46 35.94 9.80 7.88
C SER A 46 37.21 10.14 8.65
N LYS A 47 37.68 11.38 8.51
CA LYS A 47 38.87 11.85 9.25
C LYS A 47 38.65 11.87 10.75
N GLN A 48 37.45 12.23 11.21
CA GLN A 48 37.11 12.19 12.63
C GLN A 48 37.17 10.77 13.18
N LEU A 49 36.63 9.78 12.46
CA LEU A 49 36.72 8.37 12.86
C LEU A 49 38.18 7.88 12.88
N ASP A 50 38.99 8.25 11.89
CA ASP A 50 40.41 7.87 11.82
C ASP A 50 41.23 8.49 12.98
N GLU A 51 40.86 9.68 13.45
CA GLU A 51 41.48 10.37 14.59
C GLU A 51 41.07 9.72 15.93
N ASP A 52 39.79 9.37 16.07
CA ASP A 52 39.25 8.75 17.29
C ASP A 52 39.74 7.29 17.48
N ASP A 53 39.94 6.53 16.40
CA ASP A 53 40.47 5.15 16.44
C ASP A 53 41.92 5.05 16.99
N VAL A 54 42.65 6.18 17.08
CA VAL A 54 44.01 6.22 17.65
C VAL A 54 44.01 6.32 19.18
N ASP A 55 42.93 6.83 19.79
CA ASP A 55 42.83 7.07 21.23
C ASP A 55 41.97 6.03 21.99
N ASP A 56 41.18 5.20 21.31
CA ASP A 56 40.18 4.32 21.94
C ASP A 56 40.62 2.84 22.02
N SER A 57 41.44 2.52 23.02
CA SER A 57 41.87 1.13 23.31
C SER A 57 40.85 0.30 24.11
N GLU A 58 39.68 0.85 24.47
CA GLU A 58 38.62 0.13 25.19
C GLU A 58 37.22 0.45 24.62
N GLY A 59 36.86 -0.24 23.53
CA GLY A 59 35.56 -0.12 22.89
C GLY A 59 34.39 -0.50 23.82
N ALA A 60 33.61 0.49 24.22
CA ALA A 60 32.26 0.31 24.74
C ALA A 60 31.38 1.48 24.30
N PHE A 61 30.24 1.16 23.67
CA PHE A 61 29.17 2.13 23.42
C PHE A 61 28.65 2.66 24.77
N SER A 62 28.98 3.89 25.15
CA SER A 62 28.30 4.58 26.25
C SER A 62 27.04 5.27 25.70
N GLU A 63 25.88 4.89 26.22
CA GLU A 63 24.57 5.39 25.79
C GLU A 63 24.17 6.74 26.40
N GLU A 64 25.04 7.40 27.17
CA GLU A 64 24.71 8.66 27.84
C GLU A 64 25.76 9.75 27.55
N GLY A 65 25.35 10.76 26.78
CA GLY A 65 26.05 12.04 26.65
C GLY A 65 27.01 12.18 25.46
N VAL A 66 26.58 12.94 24.45
CA VAL A 66 27.36 13.87 23.59
C VAL A 66 28.77 13.42 23.12
N ASP A 67 28.94 13.29 21.80
CA ASP A 67 30.23 13.18 21.04
C ASP A 67 31.10 11.92 21.24
N GLY A 68 30.52 10.72 21.11
CA GLY A 68 31.27 9.46 21.01
C GLY A 68 31.35 8.89 19.58
N VAL A 69 32.34 8.02 19.31
CA VAL A 69 32.59 7.32 18.04
C VAL A 69 31.32 6.70 17.43
N GLY A 70 30.42 6.18 18.27
CA GLY A 70 29.13 5.61 17.84
C GLY A 70 28.20 6.62 17.15
N LEU A 71 28.13 7.86 17.63
CA LEU A 71 27.33 8.93 17.00
C LEU A 71 27.98 9.40 15.70
N THR A 72 29.31 9.52 15.66
CA THR A 72 30.06 9.84 14.44
C THR A 72 29.85 8.76 13.37
N ARG A 73 29.83 7.48 13.78
CA ARG A 73 29.52 6.34 12.90
C ARG A 73 28.08 6.38 12.37
N ALA A 74 27.10 6.69 13.22
CA ALA A 74 25.70 6.86 12.79
C ALA A 74 25.53 8.03 11.82
N ARG A 75 26.18 9.17 12.08
CA ARG A 75 26.22 10.34 11.17
C ARG A 75 26.87 9.98 9.83
N MET A 76 27.98 9.25 9.85
CA MET A 76 28.64 8.76 8.63
C MET A 76 27.69 7.88 7.81
N ALA A 77 27.03 6.91 8.45
CA ALA A 77 26.06 6.04 7.78
C ALA A 77 24.90 6.85 7.20
N ALA A 78 24.38 7.84 7.91
CA ALA A 78 23.30 8.71 7.43
C ALA A 78 23.70 9.52 6.18
N VAL A 79 24.92 10.07 6.15
CA VAL A 79 25.45 10.77 4.96
C VAL A 79 25.59 9.79 3.78
N VAL A 80 26.14 8.60 4.02
CA VAL A 80 26.29 7.58 2.99
C VAL A 80 24.93 7.10 2.47
N TYR A 81 23.93 6.97 3.34
CA TYR A 81 22.55 6.68 2.95
C TYR A 81 21.98 7.77 2.02
N HIS A 82 22.11 9.05 2.36
CA HIS A 82 21.62 10.14 1.49
C HIS A 82 22.29 10.14 0.12
N LEU A 83 23.60 9.87 0.07
CA LEU A 83 24.31 9.68 -1.21
C LEU A 83 23.73 8.52 -2.02
N GLY A 84 23.38 7.42 -1.34
CA GLY A 84 22.73 6.26 -1.96
C GLY A 84 21.34 6.58 -2.50
N VAL A 85 20.50 7.27 -1.72
CA VAL A 85 19.15 7.69 -2.14
C VAL A 85 19.22 8.65 -3.31
N ILE A 86 20.07 9.67 -3.25
CA ILE A 86 20.27 10.60 -4.38
C ILE A 86 20.66 9.83 -5.62
N ALA A 87 21.62 8.91 -5.53
CA ALA A 87 22.03 8.08 -6.66
C ALA A 87 20.89 7.21 -7.21
N VAL A 88 20.03 6.64 -6.37
CA VAL A 88 18.84 5.88 -6.85
C VAL A 88 17.87 6.81 -7.57
N GLU A 89 17.59 7.98 -7.00
CA GLU A 89 16.65 8.96 -7.56
C GLU A 89 17.17 9.66 -8.83
N THR A 90 18.49 9.69 -9.05
CA THR A 90 19.14 10.14 -10.29
C THR A 90 19.46 8.98 -11.24
N GLU A 91 18.84 7.81 -11.02
CA GLU A 91 18.94 6.62 -11.87
C GLU A 91 20.34 5.97 -11.94
N GLU A 92 21.25 6.34 -11.02
CA GLU A 92 22.57 5.73 -10.83
C GLU A 92 22.47 4.49 -9.91
N PHE A 93 21.64 3.51 -10.28
CA PHE A 93 21.27 2.39 -9.38
C PHE A 93 22.45 1.59 -8.82
N SER A 94 23.53 1.39 -9.58
CA SER A 94 24.71 0.66 -9.08
C SER A 94 25.43 1.42 -7.97
N THR A 95 25.58 2.74 -8.15
CA THR A 95 26.16 3.64 -7.15
C THR A 95 25.24 3.72 -5.91
N GLY A 96 23.93 3.79 -6.15
CA GLY A 96 22.92 3.77 -5.09
C GLY A 96 23.02 2.52 -4.22
N GLU A 97 23.05 1.35 -4.86
CA GLU A 97 23.24 0.06 -4.17
C GLU A 97 24.54 0.00 -3.36
N GLU A 98 25.67 0.44 -3.94
CA GLU A 98 26.96 0.45 -3.26
C GLU A 98 26.91 1.31 -1.99
N HIS A 99 26.37 2.53 -2.08
CA HIS A 99 26.23 3.41 -0.94
C HIS A 99 25.27 2.86 0.12
N LEU A 100 24.10 2.36 -0.27
CA LEU A 100 23.12 1.81 0.68
C LEU A 100 23.70 0.59 1.42
N ASN A 101 24.37 -0.32 0.73
CA ASN A 101 25.07 -1.43 1.38
C ASN A 101 26.20 -0.94 2.30
N LYS A 102 26.96 0.08 1.89
CA LYS A 102 28.00 0.67 2.73
C LYS A 102 27.42 1.29 4.00
N ALA A 103 26.28 1.95 3.94
CA ALA A 103 25.59 2.49 5.11
C ALA A 103 25.20 1.36 6.09
N LEU A 104 24.65 0.24 5.58
CA LEU A 104 24.34 -0.95 6.38
C LEU A 104 25.59 -1.55 7.06
N ILE A 105 26.71 -1.64 6.34
CA ILE A 105 28.00 -2.11 6.92
C ILE A 105 28.43 -1.20 8.07
N ILE A 106 28.34 0.13 7.89
CA ILE A 106 28.77 1.09 8.92
C ILE A 106 27.95 0.94 10.22
N ILE A 107 26.65 0.61 10.12
CA ILE A 107 25.80 0.37 11.30
C ILE A 107 25.81 -1.09 11.79
N GLY A 108 26.62 -1.96 11.16
CA GLY A 108 26.83 -3.34 11.56
C GLY A 108 25.72 -4.32 11.13
N ASP A 109 24.93 -4.00 10.09
CA ASP A 109 23.89 -4.89 9.55
C ASP A 109 24.33 -5.61 8.26
N GLU A 110 25.35 -6.45 8.37
CA GLU A 110 25.95 -7.15 7.22
C GLU A 110 25.15 -8.37 6.75
N GLY A 111 24.20 -8.85 7.57
CA GLY A 111 23.51 -10.13 7.41
C GLY A 111 22.69 -10.30 6.12
N SER A 112 22.50 -9.22 5.35
CA SER A 112 21.75 -9.23 4.07
C SER A 112 22.65 -9.18 2.83
N ILE A 113 23.91 -8.77 2.97
CA ILE A 113 24.81 -8.40 1.85
C ILE A 113 25.40 -9.63 1.16
N SER A 114 25.62 -10.73 1.89
CA SER A 114 26.31 -11.94 1.41
C SER A 114 25.55 -12.77 0.37
N SER A 115 24.32 -12.40 0.03
CA SER A 115 23.39 -13.22 -0.77
C SER A 115 23.01 -12.62 -2.14
N GLY A 116 23.48 -11.40 -2.45
CA GLY A 116 22.89 -10.55 -3.50
C GLY A 116 23.15 -10.93 -4.97
N VAL A 117 24.24 -11.66 -5.29
CA VAL A 117 24.64 -11.81 -6.72
C VAL A 117 24.61 -13.25 -7.24
N SER A 118 24.94 -14.26 -6.43
CA SER A 118 25.01 -15.66 -6.91
C SER A 118 23.73 -16.48 -6.72
N SER A 119 22.80 -16.05 -5.87
CA SER A 119 21.56 -16.78 -5.54
C SER A 119 20.32 -16.27 -6.29
N ALA A 120 20.35 -15.04 -6.83
CA ALA A 120 19.17 -14.35 -7.35
C ALA A 120 18.54 -15.00 -8.60
N THR A 121 19.36 -15.55 -9.51
CA THR A 121 18.86 -16.14 -10.77
C THR A 121 18.20 -17.51 -10.60
N VAL A 122 18.53 -18.23 -9.53
CA VAL A 122 18.00 -19.57 -9.24
C VAL A 122 16.73 -19.48 -8.41
N GLY A 123 16.67 -18.54 -7.45
CA GLY A 123 15.52 -18.35 -6.56
C GLY A 123 14.24 -17.92 -7.29
N ASP A 124 14.32 -16.95 -8.20
CA ASP A 124 13.12 -16.45 -8.90
C ASP A 124 12.45 -17.52 -9.78
N ALA A 125 13.22 -18.40 -10.43
CA ALA A 125 12.68 -19.48 -11.25
C ALA A 125 12.05 -20.61 -10.41
N GLU A 126 12.64 -20.93 -9.25
CA GLU A 126 12.13 -21.97 -8.35
C GLU A 126 10.91 -21.51 -7.55
N VAL A 127 10.86 -20.24 -7.12
CA VAL A 127 9.71 -19.65 -6.41
C VAL A 127 8.51 -19.53 -7.34
N VAL A 128 8.69 -19.08 -8.59
CA VAL A 128 7.61 -19.09 -9.59
C VAL A 128 7.11 -20.52 -9.85
N ALA A 129 8.00 -21.51 -9.90
CA ALA A 129 7.63 -22.91 -10.04
C ALA A 129 6.95 -23.51 -8.78
N ALA A 130 7.21 -22.97 -7.58
CA ALA A 130 6.54 -23.34 -6.33
C ALA A 130 5.16 -22.68 -6.21
N ALA A 131 5.02 -21.41 -6.60
CA ALA A 131 3.74 -20.70 -6.67
C ALA A 131 2.77 -21.39 -7.64
N LEU A 132 3.26 -21.88 -8.79
CA LEU A 132 2.48 -22.71 -9.72
C LEU A 132 2.07 -24.09 -9.14
N ARG A 133 2.68 -24.53 -8.03
CA ARG A 133 2.38 -25.81 -7.37
C ARG A 133 1.40 -25.71 -6.21
N GLY A 134 0.86 -24.52 -5.92
CA GLY A 134 -0.25 -24.34 -4.97
C GLY A 134 0.05 -24.84 -3.55
N ALA A 135 1.28 -24.66 -3.06
CA ALA A 135 1.61 -25.02 -1.70
C ALA A 135 0.91 -24.04 -0.72
N GLU A 136 -0.19 -24.49 -0.14
CA GLU A 136 -0.83 -23.86 1.02
C GLU A 136 0.11 -23.99 2.23
N GLU A 137 1.05 -23.06 2.36
CA GLU A 137 1.68 -22.79 3.64
C GLU A 137 0.87 -21.75 4.40
N SER A 138 0.61 -22.05 5.67
CA SER A 138 0.03 -21.14 6.65
C SER A 138 0.58 -19.73 6.46
N LEU A 139 -0.32 -18.74 6.41
CA LEU A 139 -0.09 -17.31 6.14
C LEU A 139 1.11 -16.66 6.87
N LEU A 140 1.71 -17.34 7.86
CA LEU A 140 2.70 -16.81 8.78
C LEU A 140 3.99 -17.64 8.95
N SER A 141 4.27 -18.68 8.15
CA SER A 141 5.45 -19.54 8.43
C SER A 141 6.39 -19.86 7.26
N GLU A 142 6.76 -18.87 6.45
CA GLU A 142 8.05 -18.99 5.73
C GLU A 142 9.17 -18.49 6.65
N VAL A 143 9.93 -19.44 7.19
CA VAL A 143 11.11 -19.18 7.99
C VAL A 143 12.18 -18.59 7.07
N CYS A 144 12.29 -17.26 7.04
CA CYS A 144 13.47 -16.60 6.52
C CYS A 144 14.65 -17.04 7.41
N GLU A 145 15.75 -17.51 6.82
CA GLU A 145 16.97 -17.82 7.57
C GLU A 145 17.37 -16.57 8.37
N VAL A 146 17.11 -16.60 9.69
CA VAL A 146 17.31 -15.44 10.56
C VAL A 146 18.80 -15.24 10.73
N SER A 147 19.40 -14.41 9.89
CA SER A 147 20.72 -13.86 10.18
C SER A 147 20.60 -13.04 11.46
N SER A 148 21.50 -13.30 12.43
CA SER A 148 21.49 -12.62 13.72
C SER A 148 21.45 -11.09 13.52
N ILE A 149 20.48 -10.42 14.15
CA ILE A 149 20.39 -8.96 14.13
C ILE A 149 21.48 -8.39 15.06
N SER A 150 22.31 -7.50 14.54
CA SER A 150 23.33 -6.83 15.34
C SER A 150 22.67 -5.88 16.35
N PRO A 151 23.08 -5.86 17.64
CA PRO A 151 22.58 -4.87 18.61
C PRO A 151 22.77 -3.42 18.14
N THR A 152 23.81 -3.16 17.34
CA THR A 152 24.06 -1.83 16.77
C THR A 152 23.04 -1.45 15.71
N ALA A 153 22.44 -2.40 14.98
CA ALA A 153 21.44 -2.12 13.96
C ALA A 153 20.07 -1.75 14.55
N ILE A 154 19.78 -2.23 15.77
CA ILE A 154 18.55 -1.95 16.53
C ILE A 154 18.78 -0.94 17.66
N ALA A 155 19.83 -0.12 17.59
CA ALA A 155 20.01 0.97 18.53
C ALA A 155 19.09 2.16 18.16
N PRO A 156 18.66 2.99 19.13
CA PRO A 156 17.82 4.16 18.83
C PRO A 156 18.40 5.10 17.77
N ALA A 157 19.72 5.21 17.68
CA ALA A 157 20.40 6.08 16.71
C ALA A 157 20.46 5.52 15.28
N THR A 158 20.16 4.24 15.07
CA THR A 158 20.47 3.54 13.80
C THR A 158 19.29 2.77 13.24
N VAL A 159 18.31 2.37 14.04
CA VAL A 159 17.18 1.54 13.57
C VAL A 159 16.41 2.17 12.41
N ALA A 160 16.11 3.47 12.50
CA ALA A 160 15.40 4.19 11.43
C ALA A 160 16.24 4.22 10.15
N LEU A 161 17.56 4.38 10.28
CA LEU A 161 18.48 4.39 9.15
C LEU A 161 18.61 2.99 8.50
N ALA A 162 18.67 1.93 9.31
CA ALA A 162 18.75 0.55 8.85
C ALA A 162 17.51 0.16 8.02
N ILE A 163 16.32 0.43 8.58
CA ILE A 163 15.03 0.20 7.90
C ILE A 163 14.95 1.04 6.61
N SER A 164 15.39 2.30 6.65
CA SER A 164 15.42 3.17 5.47
C SER A 164 16.30 2.61 4.36
N CYS A 165 17.51 2.14 4.69
CA CYS A 165 18.41 1.50 3.72
C CYS A 165 17.77 0.26 3.09
N HIS A 166 17.15 -0.59 3.91
CA HIS A 166 16.49 -1.80 3.45
C HIS A 166 15.27 -1.52 2.57
N ASN A 167 14.46 -0.52 2.90
CA ASN A 167 13.36 -0.08 2.05
C ASN A 167 13.87 0.42 0.70
N GLN A 168 14.90 1.26 0.70
CA GLN A 168 15.49 1.78 -0.55
C GLN A 168 16.10 0.67 -1.41
N LEU A 169 16.77 -0.31 -0.80
CA LEU A 169 17.26 -1.49 -1.51
C LEU A 169 16.09 -2.34 -2.04
N GLY A 170 15.01 -2.50 -1.27
CA GLY A 170 13.78 -3.15 -1.71
C GLY A 170 13.18 -2.51 -2.97
N ILE A 171 13.08 -1.19 -2.99
CA ILE A 171 12.62 -0.41 -4.15
C ILE A 171 13.57 -0.61 -5.34
N LEU A 172 14.87 -0.42 -5.11
CA LEU A 172 15.91 -0.53 -6.13
C LEU A 172 15.89 -1.90 -6.82
N TRP A 173 15.81 -2.99 -6.05
CA TRP A 173 15.73 -4.35 -6.60
C TRP A 173 14.40 -4.63 -7.28
N SER A 174 13.30 -4.03 -6.82
CA SER A 174 12.00 -4.10 -7.49
C SER A 174 12.03 -3.42 -8.85
N ASN A 175 12.70 -2.27 -8.98
CA ASN A 175 12.90 -1.58 -10.26
C ASN A 175 13.74 -2.40 -11.25
N ARG A 176 14.60 -3.30 -10.74
CA ARG A 176 15.35 -4.27 -11.56
C ARG A 176 14.56 -5.57 -11.83
N ALA A 177 13.31 -5.65 -11.40
CA ALA A 177 12.46 -6.84 -11.47
C ALA A 177 13.04 -8.09 -10.78
N LEU A 178 13.89 -7.89 -9.77
CA LEU A 178 14.50 -8.96 -8.95
C LEU A 178 13.76 -9.05 -7.61
N TYR A 179 12.53 -9.57 -7.67
CA TYR A 179 11.58 -9.50 -6.57
C TYR A 179 11.97 -10.36 -5.36
N SER A 180 12.65 -11.50 -5.53
CA SER A 180 13.15 -12.27 -4.38
C SER A 180 14.21 -11.52 -3.58
N THR A 181 15.08 -10.78 -4.26
CA THR A 181 16.11 -9.95 -3.60
C THR A 181 15.46 -8.75 -2.91
N ALA A 182 14.49 -8.10 -3.57
CA ALA A 182 13.69 -7.03 -2.96
C ALA A 182 12.99 -7.51 -1.69
N LYS A 183 12.34 -8.68 -1.74
CA LYS A 183 11.68 -9.33 -0.61
C LYS A 183 12.63 -9.50 0.58
N ARG A 184 13.84 -10.02 0.34
CA ARG A 184 14.84 -10.23 1.40
C ARG A 184 15.17 -8.94 2.15
N HIS A 185 15.36 -7.83 1.43
CA HIS A 185 15.62 -6.54 2.07
C HIS A 185 14.41 -6.04 2.87
N LEU A 186 13.20 -6.16 2.34
CA LEU A 186 11.98 -5.70 3.01
C LEU A 186 11.61 -6.58 4.22
N ASP A 187 11.82 -7.89 4.14
CA ASP A 187 11.69 -8.81 5.28
C ASP A 187 12.70 -8.44 6.38
N ARG A 188 13.93 -8.05 6.01
CA ARG A 188 14.92 -7.54 6.98
C ARG A 188 14.48 -6.24 7.64
N ALA A 189 13.93 -5.29 6.88
CA ALA A 189 13.33 -4.08 7.45
C ALA A 189 12.22 -4.39 8.47
N ASN A 190 11.32 -5.32 8.15
CA ASN A 190 10.27 -5.77 9.06
C ASN A 190 10.85 -6.41 10.33
N MET A 191 11.84 -7.31 10.19
CA MET A 191 12.51 -7.95 11.32
C MET A 191 13.21 -6.95 12.25
N LEU A 192 13.89 -5.94 11.68
CA LEU A 192 14.55 -4.87 12.46
C LEU A 192 13.54 -4.07 13.29
N TYR A 193 12.39 -3.75 12.71
CA TYR A 193 11.31 -3.05 13.40
C TYR A 193 10.75 -3.90 14.55
N ASP A 194 10.41 -5.16 14.28
CA ASP A 194 9.86 -6.06 15.30
C ASP A 194 10.82 -6.29 16.46
N GLU A 195 12.12 -6.41 16.16
CA GLU A 195 13.12 -6.63 17.19
C GLU A 195 13.37 -5.37 18.02
N TYR A 196 13.38 -4.19 17.40
CA TYR A 196 13.47 -2.92 18.10
C TYR A 196 12.30 -2.74 19.09
N GLN A 197 11.07 -3.00 18.65
CA GLN A 197 9.87 -2.91 19.48
C GLN A 197 9.89 -3.88 20.67
N LYS A 198 10.55 -5.04 20.53
CA LYS A 198 10.68 -6.04 21.61
C LYS A 198 11.80 -5.73 22.59
N GLN A 199 12.96 -5.28 22.11
CA GLN A 199 14.17 -5.15 22.91
C GLN A 199 14.41 -3.74 23.45
N CYS A 200 13.95 -2.70 22.76
CA CYS A 200 14.29 -1.32 23.08
C CYS A 200 13.07 -0.54 23.59
N THR A 201 13.23 0.09 24.74
CA THR A 201 12.20 0.96 25.34
C THR A 201 12.44 2.45 25.07
N LYS A 202 13.59 2.80 24.46
CA LYS A 202 13.94 4.17 24.13
C LYS A 202 13.28 4.57 22.80
N PRO A 203 12.83 5.82 22.64
CA PRO A 203 12.34 6.30 21.36
C PRO A 203 13.48 6.32 20.33
N PRO A 204 13.22 5.92 19.07
CA PRO A 204 14.22 5.97 18.01
C PRO A 204 14.54 7.43 17.67
N ARG A 205 15.74 7.69 17.13
CA ARG A 205 16.11 8.98 16.58
C ARG A 205 15.75 9.03 15.09
N THR A 206 15.34 10.20 14.62
CA THR A 206 15.24 10.44 13.19
C THR A 206 16.64 10.58 12.59
N ILE A 207 16.79 10.36 11.29
CA ILE A 207 18.08 10.57 10.59
C ILE A 207 18.53 12.04 10.75
N HIS A 208 17.58 12.98 10.73
CA HIS A 208 17.85 14.40 10.90
C HIS A 208 18.35 14.74 12.31
N SER A 209 17.74 14.18 13.37
CA SER A 209 18.14 14.46 14.75
C SER A 209 19.50 13.89 15.16
N LEU A 210 20.16 13.10 14.29
CA LEU A 210 21.56 12.71 14.48
C LEU A 210 22.51 13.90 14.37
N PHE A 211 22.14 14.96 13.64
CA PHE A 211 22.99 16.12 13.38
C PHE A 211 22.70 17.31 14.30
N THR A 212 21.54 17.31 14.97
CA THR A 212 21.10 18.39 15.86
C THR A 212 21.72 18.27 17.25
N THR A 213 22.12 19.39 17.86
CA THR A 213 22.50 19.43 19.28
C THR A 213 21.26 19.34 20.18
N CYS A 214 21.15 18.28 20.99
CA CYS A 214 20.00 18.07 21.88
C CYS A 214 19.90 19.16 22.96
N ASN A 215 18.83 19.96 22.97
CA ASN A 215 18.43 20.77 24.13
C ASN A 215 17.34 20.05 24.94
N GLU A 216 17.37 20.14 26.27
CA GLU A 216 16.43 19.44 27.18
C GLU A 216 14.93 19.75 26.94
N LYS A 217 14.61 20.88 26.29
CA LYS A 217 13.22 21.26 25.96
C LYS A 217 12.71 20.66 24.64
N GLU A 218 13.62 20.25 23.75
CA GLU A 218 13.33 19.71 22.42
C GLU A 218 13.26 18.18 22.43
N SER A 219 13.80 17.53 23.48
CA SER A 219 13.90 16.06 23.56
C SER A 219 12.56 15.33 23.44
N ASN A 220 11.50 15.84 24.07
CA ASN A 220 10.18 15.19 23.99
C ASN A 220 9.55 15.31 22.58
N ILE A 221 9.80 16.41 21.89
CA ILE A 221 9.34 16.60 20.51
C ILE A 221 10.13 15.69 19.56
N ASP A 222 11.45 15.60 19.75
CA ASP A 222 12.32 14.71 18.97
C ASP A 222 11.98 13.24 19.18
N ASP A 223 11.61 12.84 20.40
CA ASP A 223 11.19 11.49 20.73
C ASP A 223 9.88 11.11 19.98
N ILE A 224 8.89 12.00 19.99
CA ILE A 224 7.63 11.82 19.26
C ILE A 224 7.90 11.74 17.75
N ASN A 225 8.69 12.68 17.23
CA ASN A 225 9.07 12.71 15.81
C ASN A 225 9.81 11.43 15.39
N GLY A 226 10.65 10.89 16.28
CA GLY A 226 11.34 9.63 16.09
C GLY A 226 10.38 8.45 15.94
N ILE A 227 9.45 8.30 16.89
CA ILE A 227 8.43 7.25 16.87
C ILE A 227 7.60 7.35 15.59
N ASP A 228 7.09 8.54 15.28
CA ASP A 228 6.27 8.77 14.09
C ASP A 228 7.05 8.45 12.79
N ALA A 229 8.33 8.84 12.71
CA ALA A 229 9.19 8.52 11.57
C ALA A 229 9.39 7.01 11.41
N LEU A 230 9.61 6.28 12.52
CA LEU A 230 9.76 4.83 12.49
C LEU A 230 8.47 4.14 12.04
N GLU A 231 7.31 4.58 12.54
CA GLU A 231 6.00 4.05 12.11
C GLU A 231 5.76 4.28 10.61
N LYS A 232 6.11 5.47 10.09
CA LYS A 232 6.02 5.78 8.65
C LYS A 232 6.93 4.87 7.81
N LEU A 233 8.18 4.67 8.23
CA LEU A 233 9.12 3.77 7.57
C LEU A 233 8.61 2.33 7.55
N HIS A 234 8.02 1.86 8.64
CA HIS A 234 7.46 0.52 8.71
C HIS A 234 6.20 0.36 7.84
N THR A 235 5.33 1.37 7.78
CA THR A 235 4.20 1.41 6.83
C THR A 235 4.67 1.34 5.38
N LEU A 236 5.77 2.04 5.05
CA LEU A 236 6.39 1.99 3.73
C LEU A 236 6.96 0.59 3.41
N THR A 237 7.54 -0.08 4.41
CA THR A 237 8.01 -1.47 4.30
C THR A 237 6.86 -2.39 3.86
N PHE A 238 5.70 -2.26 4.52
CA PHE A 238 4.50 -3.06 4.21
C PHE A 238 3.95 -2.75 2.83
N TYR A 239 3.92 -1.47 2.44
CA TYR A 239 3.49 -1.05 1.12
C TYR A 239 4.33 -1.68 0.00
N TYR A 240 5.65 -1.74 0.16
CA TYR A 240 6.52 -2.40 -0.83
C TYR A 240 6.47 -3.92 -0.75
N LEU A 241 6.29 -4.52 0.43
CA LEU A 241 6.05 -5.97 0.55
C LEU A 241 4.79 -6.37 -0.20
N ALA A 242 3.72 -5.57 -0.13
CA ALA A 242 2.51 -5.82 -0.89
C ALA A 242 2.80 -5.93 -2.40
N GLN A 243 3.56 -4.98 -2.96
CA GLN A 243 3.92 -4.97 -4.39
C GLN A 243 4.80 -6.17 -4.76
N VAL A 244 5.84 -6.44 -3.95
CA VAL A 244 6.78 -7.54 -4.18
C VAL A 244 6.06 -8.89 -4.16
N TYR A 245 5.20 -9.16 -3.17
CA TYR A 245 4.42 -10.40 -3.15
C TYR A 245 3.44 -10.50 -4.32
N GLY A 246 2.89 -9.38 -4.80
CA GLY A 246 2.06 -9.35 -6.01
C GLY A 246 2.84 -9.80 -7.24
N HIS A 247 4.06 -9.28 -7.43
CA HIS A 247 4.94 -9.68 -8.53
C HIS A 247 5.48 -11.11 -8.42
N LEU A 248 5.65 -11.63 -7.20
CA LEU A 248 6.03 -13.03 -6.94
C LEU A 248 4.87 -14.03 -7.16
N GLY A 249 3.67 -13.55 -7.50
CA GLY A 249 2.51 -14.41 -7.71
C GLY A 249 1.93 -14.98 -6.41
N VAL A 250 2.11 -14.28 -5.29
CA VAL A 250 1.55 -14.64 -3.97
C VAL A 250 0.48 -13.61 -3.57
N PRO A 251 -0.69 -13.64 -4.22
CA PRO A 251 -1.67 -12.56 -4.12
C PRO A 251 -2.30 -12.43 -2.73
N ASP A 252 -2.41 -13.51 -1.96
CA ASP A 252 -2.95 -13.47 -0.59
C ASP A 252 -2.06 -12.70 0.38
N LYS A 253 -0.75 -12.95 0.35
CA LYS A 253 0.21 -12.17 1.14
C LYS A 253 0.20 -10.71 0.68
N SER A 254 0.15 -10.46 -0.63
CA SER A 254 0.04 -9.10 -1.19
C SER A 254 -1.18 -8.35 -0.65
N ALA A 255 -2.37 -8.98 -0.69
CA ALA A 255 -3.61 -8.44 -0.15
C ALA A 255 -3.56 -8.20 1.37
N TRP A 256 -2.92 -9.10 2.13
CA TRP A 256 -2.71 -8.92 3.57
C TRP A 256 -1.82 -7.72 3.90
N TYR A 257 -0.73 -7.53 3.14
CA TYR A 257 0.12 -6.35 3.29
C TYR A 257 -0.59 -5.07 2.86
N CYS A 258 -1.37 -5.09 1.77
CA CYS A 258 -2.24 -3.97 1.37
C CYS A 258 -3.19 -3.56 2.51
N HIS A 259 -3.90 -4.53 3.09
CA HIS A 259 -4.78 -4.29 4.24
C HIS A 259 -4.00 -3.68 5.41
N SER A 260 -2.88 -4.28 5.76
CA SER A 260 -2.06 -3.85 6.89
C SER A 260 -1.49 -2.44 6.69
N THR A 261 -1.13 -2.06 5.47
CA THR A 261 -0.76 -0.69 5.12
C THR A 261 -1.92 0.27 5.37
N LEU A 262 -3.14 -0.04 4.89
CA LEU A 262 -4.33 0.80 5.10
C LEU A 262 -4.68 0.94 6.59
N GLN A 263 -4.56 -0.15 7.36
CA GLN A 263 -4.78 -0.17 8.80
C GLN A 263 -3.78 0.73 9.55
N ARG A 264 -2.50 0.69 9.15
CA ARG A 264 -1.45 1.55 9.72
C ARG A 264 -1.66 3.02 9.36
N GLN A 265 -2.05 3.31 8.13
CA GLN A 265 -2.42 4.66 7.68
C GLN A 265 -3.58 5.25 8.50
N LEU A 266 -4.63 4.46 8.76
CA LEU A 266 -5.72 4.90 9.64
C LEU A 266 -5.25 5.18 11.07
N ALA A 267 -4.35 4.36 11.61
CA ALA A 267 -3.81 4.54 12.94
C ALA A 267 -2.97 5.83 13.08
N SER A 268 -2.16 6.15 12.07
CA SER A 268 -1.35 7.38 12.04
C SER A 268 -2.12 8.62 11.58
N LYS A 269 -3.28 8.45 10.95
CA LYS A 269 -4.03 9.51 10.24
C LYS A 269 -3.21 10.21 9.16
N ASP A 270 -2.24 9.49 8.61
CA ASP A 270 -1.35 9.97 7.54
C ASP A 270 -1.71 9.26 6.24
N TYR A 271 -2.74 9.78 5.56
CA TYR A 271 -3.22 9.29 4.27
C TYR A 271 -4.04 10.34 3.53
N ASP A 272 -4.05 10.23 2.20
CA ASP A 272 -5.02 10.93 1.36
C ASP A 272 -6.35 10.16 1.34
N PRO A 273 -7.50 10.77 1.68
CA PRO A 273 -8.78 10.07 1.74
C PRO A 273 -9.22 9.46 0.40
N ILE A 274 -8.85 10.07 -0.73
CA ILE A 274 -9.22 9.59 -2.06
C ILE A 274 -8.42 8.34 -2.39
N ASP A 275 -7.10 8.40 -2.26
CA ASP A 275 -6.20 7.28 -2.57
C ASP A 275 -6.43 6.10 -1.61
N TRP A 276 -6.69 6.38 -0.33
CA TRP A 276 -7.05 5.34 0.65
C TRP A 276 -8.32 4.60 0.24
N SER A 277 -9.37 5.31 -0.18
CA SER A 277 -10.65 4.70 -0.58
C SER A 277 -10.56 3.91 -1.88
N ILE A 278 -9.73 4.34 -2.83
CA ILE A 278 -9.44 3.58 -4.06
C ILE A 278 -8.73 2.27 -3.71
N ASN A 279 -7.71 2.33 -2.84
CA ASN A 279 -6.97 1.15 -2.42
C ASN A 279 -7.84 0.15 -1.65
N ALA A 280 -8.68 0.63 -0.73
CA ALA A 280 -9.66 -0.19 -0.01
C ALA A 280 -10.68 -0.85 -0.97
N SER A 281 -11.17 -0.11 -1.97
CA SER A 281 -12.10 -0.64 -2.97
C SER A 281 -11.47 -1.66 -3.92
N THR A 282 -10.18 -1.47 -4.25
CA THR A 282 -9.40 -2.43 -5.03
C THR A 282 -9.21 -3.74 -4.25
N LEU A 283 -8.90 -3.63 -2.96
CA LEU A 283 -8.78 -4.77 -2.07
C LEU A 283 -10.14 -5.49 -1.88
N ALA A 284 -11.25 -4.74 -1.84
CA ALA A 284 -12.58 -5.33 -1.78
C ALA A 284 -12.88 -6.21 -3.00
N GLN A 285 -12.51 -5.76 -4.20
CA GLN A 285 -12.68 -6.54 -5.43
C GLN A 285 -11.85 -7.84 -5.41
N PHE A 286 -10.65 -7.81 -4.81
CA PHE A 286 -9.83 -9.01 -4.62
C PHE A 286 -10.55 -10.05 -3.74
N TYR A 287 -11.03 -9.65 -2.57
CA TYR A 287 -11.73 -10.57 -1.66
C TYR A 287 -13.09 -11.01 -2.19
N GLN A 288 -13.78 -10.15 -2.95
CA GLN A 288 -15.00 -10.52 -3.66
C GLN A 288 -14.75 -11.64 -4.68
N GLY A 289 -13.64 -11.60 -5.43
CA GLY A 289 -13.26 -12.67 -6.35
C GLY A 289 -12.95 -14.01 -5.67
N LYS A 290 -12.70 -13.99 -4.36
CA LYS A 290 -12.54 -15.18 -3.50
C LYS A 290 -13.80 -15.55 -2.72
N GLU A 291 -14.94 -14.93 -3.05
CA GLU A 291 -16.21 -15.08 -2.34
C GLU A 291 -16.16 -14.74 -0.83
N GLN A 292 -15.15 -13.98 -0.40
CA GLN A 292 -15.02 -13.47 0.98
C GLN A 292 -15.86 -12.19 1.15
N PHE A 293 -17.18 -12.34 1.02
CA PHE A 293 -18.13 -11.22 0.92
C PHE A 293 -18.19 -10.34 2.16
N ARG A 294 -17.99 -10.92 3.36
CA ARG A 294 -17.96 -10.14 4.62
C ARG A 294 -16.81 -9.14 4.65
N VAL A 295 -15.60 -9.61 4.34
CA VAL A 295 -14.41 -8.77 4.20
C VAL A 295 -14.60 -7.74 3.07
N ALA A 296 -15.04 -8.16 1.89
CA ALA A 296 -15.25 -7.24 0.76
C ALA A 296 -16.25 -6.12 1.09
N ARG A 297 -17.37 -6.47 1.74
CA ARG A 297 -18.38 -5.49 2.19
C ARG A 297 -17.81 -4.55 3.24
N HIS A 298 -17.04 -5.05 4.21
CA HIS A 298 -16.39 -4.23 5.22
C HIS A 298 -15.47 -3.18 4.57
N LEU A 299 -14.61 -3.62 3.64
CA LEU A 299 -13.69 -2.74 2.91
C LEU A 299 -14.41 -1.64 2.12
N LEU A 300 -15.52 -1.96 1.43
CA LEU A 300 -16.31 -0.97 0.69
C LEU A 300 -17.05 0.01 1.62
N ALA A 301 -17.54 -0.48 2.76
CA ALA A 301 -18.17 0.35 3.78
C ALA A 301 -17.14 1.31 4.40
N SER A 302 -15.94 0.85 4.67
CA SER A 302 -14.83 1.68 5.14
C SER A 302 -14.39 2.72 4.12
N ALA A 303 -14.26 2.35 2.84
CA ALA A 303 -13.97 3.31 1.75
C ALA A 303 -15.04 4.41 1.66
N SER A 304 -16.31 4.01 1.75
CA SER A 304 -17.45 4.94 1.75
C SER A 304 -17.45 5.86 2.97
N LYS A 305 -17.11 5.32 4.16
CA LYS A 305 -17.00 6.08 5.41
C LYS A 305 -15.90 7.12 5.34
N VAL A 306 -14.71 6.75 4.87
CA VAL A 306 -13.57 7.68 4.72
C VAL A 306 -13.90 8.80 3.74
N LEU A 307 -14.52 8.50 2.58
CA LEU A 307 -14.96 9.53 1.63
C LEU A 307 -16.01 10.46 2.23
N SER A 308 -17.00 9.92 2.95
CA SER A 308 -18.04 10.75 3.58
C SER A 308 -17.48 11.72 4.62
N GLY A 309 -16.39 11.35 5.30
CA GLY A 309 -15.68 12.23 6.22
C GLY A 309 -14.96 13.39 5.51
N HIS A 310 -14.48 13.15 4.28
CA HIS A 310 -13.80 14.17 3.47
C HIS A 310 -14.78 15.08 2.72
N GLU A 311 -16.04 14.65 2.49
CA GLU A 311 -17.05 15.40 1.73
C GLU A 311 -17.22 16.85 2.20
N ALA A 312 -17.20 17.08 3.52
CA ALA A 312 -17.33 18.42 4.09
C ALA A 312 -16.19 19.36 3.69
N GLU A 313 -14.96 18.86 3.58
CA GLU A 313 -13.79 19.64 3.18
C GLU A 313 -13.92 20.04 1.70
N VAL A 314 -14.31 19.07 0.87
CA VAL A 314 -14.52 19.32 -0.56
C VAL A 314 -15.64 20.34 -0.76
N ASP A 315 -16.75 20.23 0.00
CA ASP A 315 -17.92 21.11 -0.06
C ASP A 315 -17.73 22.54 0.47
N THR A 316 -16.60 22.83 1.13
CA THR A 316 -16.31 24.20 1.54
C THR A 316 -16.16 25.12 0.33
N PRO A 317 -16.83 26.29 0.31
CA PRO A 317 -16.61 27.28 -0.75
C PRO A 317 -15.16 27.78 -0.71
N GLN A 318 -14.40 27.46 -1.76
CA GLN A 318 -13.02 27.90 -1.94
C GLN A 318 -12.93 28.75 -3.22
N GLU A 319 -11.84 29.51 -3.38
CA GLU A 319 -11.60 30.22 -4.63
C GLU A 319 -11.47 29.21 -5.78
N ASP A 320 -12.08 29.51 -6.93
CA ASP A 320 -12.02 28.69 -8.15
C ASP A 320 -10.61 28.73 -8.75
N THR A 321 -9.67 28.06 -8.11
CA THR A 321 -8.33 27.80 -8.63
C THR A 321 -8.33 26.46 -9.37
N ARG A 322 -7.35 26.28 -10.27
CA ARG A 322 -7.19 25.02 -11.01
C ARG A 322 -6.99 23.82 -10.09
N GLU A 323 -6.29 24.01 -8.98
CA GLU A 323 -6.00 22.96 -7.98
C GLU A 323 -7.28 22.51 -7.26
N VAL A 324 -8.13 23.46 -6.86
CA VAL A 324 -9.43 23.16 -6.23
C VAL A 324 -10.36 22.44 -7.19
N THR A 325 -10.42 22.87 -8.46
CA THR A 325 -11.22 22.19 -9.48
C THR A 325 -10.76 20.74 -9.69
N HIS A 326 -9.45 20.51 -9.81
CA HIS A 326 -8.88 19.17 -9.99
C HIS A 326 -9.11 18.28 -8.76
N SER A 327 -8.96 18.82 -7.55
CA SER A 327 -9.25 18.09 -6.31
C SER A 327 -10.73 17.66 -6.23
N ARG A 328 -11.64 18.57 -6.57
CA ARG A 328 -13.08 18.29 -6.65
C ARG A 328 -13.39 17.19 -7.66
N GLU A 329 -12.77 17.23 -8.84
CA GLU A 329 -12.93 16.22 -9.89
C GLU A 329 -12.45 14.84 -9.42
N ARG A 330 -11.25 14.75 -8.81
CA ARG A 330 -10.73 13.51 -8.22
C ARG A 330 -11.69 12.93 -7.17
N TYR A 331 -12.28 13.78 -6.32
CA TYR A 331 -13.26 13.34 -5.34
C TYR A 331 -14.53 12.76 -5.99
N GLN A 332 -15.09 13.43 -7.00
CA GLN A 332 -16.29 12.94 -7.69
C GLN A 332 -16.03 11.63 -8.44
N GLN A 333 -14.86 11.51 -9.07
CA GLN A 333 -14.43 10.26 -9.71
C GLN A 333 -14.36 9.12 -8.69
N CYS A 334 -13.66 9.32 -7.57
CA CYS A 334 -13.52 8.31 -6.54
C CYS A 334 -14.88 7.91 -5.93
N LYS A 335 -15.78 8.87 -5.71
CA LYS A 335 -17.17 8.60 -5.27
C LYS A 335 -17.91 7.71 -6.27
N ALA A 336 -17.74 7.95 -7.57
CA ALA A 336 -18.33 7.12 -8.62
C ALA A 336 -17.69 5.72 -8.70
N ASP A 337 -16.38 5.61 -8.47
CA ASP A 337 -15.66 4.33 -8.42
C ASP A 337 -16.10 3.45 -7.26
N VAL A 338 -16.18 4.01 -6.06
CA VAL A 338 -16.69 3.31 -4.88
C VAL A 338 -18.14 2.87 -5.10
N ALA A 339 -18.98 3.74 -5.67
CA ALA A 339 -20.35 3.39 -6.03
C ALA A 339 -20.40 2.24 -7.05
N ARG A 340 -19.53 2.25 -8.08
CA ARG A 340 -19.46 1.16 -9.04
C ARG A 340 -19.01 -0.15 -8.39
N CYS A 341 -18.04 -0.11 -7.47
CA CYS A 341 -17.59 -1.27 -6.73
C CYS A 341 -18.72 -1.88 -5.88
N TRP A 342 -19.53 -1.06 -5.20
CA TRP A 342 -20.74 -1.52 -4.51
C TRP A 342 -21.76 -2.17 -5.45
N GLY A 343 -21.98 -1.57 -6.62
CA GLY A 343 -22.84 -2.13 -7.66
C GLY A 343 -22.39 -3.51 -8.13
N ARG A 344 -21.07 -3.64 -8.38
CA ARG A 344 -20.45 -4.91 -8.77
C ARG A 344 -20.44 -5.95 -7.65
N TYR A 345 -20.25 -5.54 -6.40
CA TYR A 345 -20.39 -6.40 -5.23
C TYR A 345 -21.79 -7.03 -5.18
N CYS A 346 -22.82 -6.21 -5.34
CA CYS A 346 -24.20 -6.69 -5.38
C CYS A 346 -24.44 -7.65 -6.55
N LEU A 347 -23.88 -7.35 -7.73
CA LEU A 347 -24.01 -8.20 -8.91
C LEU A 347 -23.38 -9.58 -8.67
N VAL A 348 -22.12 -9.63 -8.23
CA VAL A 348 -21.41 -10.89 -8.01
C VAL A 348 -22.06 -11.70 -6.88
N LEU A 349 -22.53 -11.04 -5.81
CA LEU A 349 -23.27 -11.74 -4.76
C LEU A 349 -24.55 -12.40 -5.29
N LEU A 350 -25.26 -11.75 -6.21
CA LEU A 350 -26.44 -12.31 -6.86
C LEU A 350 -26.11 -13.42 -7.86
N GLU A 351 -25.01 -13.31 -8.60
CA GLU A 351 -24.53 -14.35 -9.50
C GLU A 351 -24.16 -15.62 -8.72
N VAL A 352 -23.37 -15.49 -7.66
CA VAL A 352 -23.05 -16.60 -6.74
C VAL A 352 -24.31 -17.19 -6.11
N SER A 353 -25.30 -16.36 -5.77
CA SER A 353 -26.60 -16.84 -5.28
C SER A 353 -27.31 -17.71 -6.33
N CYS A 354 -27.29 -17.30 -7.60
CA CYS A 354 -27.87 -18.10 -8.69
C CYS A 354 -27.13 -19.43 -8.85
N ASP A 355 -25.80 -19.41 -8.82
CA ASP A 355 -24.96 -20.59 -9.01
C ASP A 355 -25.19 -21.61 -7.89
N ARG A 356 -25.22 -21.16 -6.62
CA ARG A 356 -25.51 -22.04 -5.46
C ARG A 356 -26.93 -22.63 -5.47
N ALA A 357 -27.88 -21.97 -6.14
CA ALA A 357 -29.25 -22.47 -6.28
C ALA A 357 -29.37 -23.57 -7.34
N ILE A 358 -28.37 -23.75 -8.22
CA ILE A 358 -28.27 -24.84 -9.19
C ILE A 358 -27.05 -25.70 -8.83
N PRO A 359 -27.15 -26.60 -7.83
CA PRO A 359 -26.00 -27.43 -7.46
C PRO A 359 -25.59 -28.36 -8.62
N ASP A 360 -24.32 -28.31 -9.01
CA ASP A 360 -23.74 -29.18 -10.06
C ASP A 360 -23.56 -30.63 -9.56
N ASP A 361 -23.31 -30.84 -8.26
CA ASP A 361 -23.25 -32.16 -7.61
C ASP A 361 -23.96 -32.12 -6.22
N PRO A 362 -24.88 -33.06 -5.91
CA PRO A 362 -25.50 -33.19 -4.58
C PRO A 362 -24.51 -33.33 -3.40
N GLN A 363 -23.25 -33.72 -3.64
CA GLN A 363 -22.22 -33.84 -2.58
C GLN A 363 -21.51 -32.52 -2.23
N GLU A 364 -21.61 -31.47 -3.04
CA GLU A 364 -20.97 -30.17 -2.75
C GLU A 364 -21.64 -29.39 -1.62
N GLN A 365 -22.87 -29.75 -1.24
CA GLN A 365 -23.56 -29.11 -0.12
C GLN A 365 -22.94 -29.43 1.26
N GLU A 366 -22.17 -30.53 1.39
CA GLU A 366 -21.55 -30.92 2.68
C GLU A 366 -20.23 -30.21 2.97
N SER A 367 -19.51 -29.66 1.96
CA SER A 367 -18.22 -28.98 2.18
C SER A 367 -18.38 -27.55 2.73
N VAL A 368 -19.48 -26.86 2.43
CA VAL A 368 -19.75 -25.47 2.85
C VAL A 368 -19.91 -25.33 4.37
N ILE A 369 -20.33 -26.39 5.08
CA ILE A 369 -20.58 -26.35 6.52
C ILE A 369 -19.26 -26.36 7.33
N ASN A 370 -18.14 -26.76 6.73
CA ASN A 370 -16.87 -26.97 7.45
C ASN A 370 -15.87 -25.78 7.39
N HIS A 371 -16.21 -24.69 6.68
CA HIS A 371 -15.33 -23.51 6.48
C HIS A 371 -15.59 -22.33 7.43
N GLN A 372 -16.64 -22.38 8.25
CA GLN A 372 -17.02 -21.28 9.15
C GLN A 372 -15.93 -20.80 10.14
N PRO A 373 -15.07 -21.66 10.72
CA PRO A 373 -14.08 -21.19 11.70
C PRO A 373 -13.00 -20.31 11.08
N GLU A 374 -12.57 -20.62 9.85
CA GLU A 374 -11.50 -19.90 9.16
C GLU A 374 -11.99 -18.54 8.64
N GLU A 375 -13.21 -18.47 8.10
CA GLU A 375 -13.84 -17.21 7.67
C GLU A 375 -14.02 -16.23 8.84
N GLU A 376 -14.51 -16.70 9.99
CA GLU A 376 -14.65 -15.84 11.18
C GLU A 376 -13.30 -15.34 11.72
N THR A 377 -12.21 -16.08 11.50
CA THR A 377 -10.86 -15.61 11.87
C THR A 377 -10.34 -14.55 10.91
N LEU A 378 -10.60 -14.71 9.61
CA LEU A 378 -10.18 -13.76 8.59
C LEU A 378 -10.94 -12.43 8.72
N ASP A 379 -12.25 -12.48 8.96
CA ASP A 379 -13.10 -11.31 9.20
C ASP A 379 -12.53 -10.42 10.33
N LYS A 380 -12.09 -11.04 11.43
CA LYS A 380 -11.53 -10.32 12.58
C LYS A 380 -10.13 -9.78 12.30
N GLN A 381 -9.33 -10.48 11.49
CA GLN A 381 -7.97 -10.05 11.13
C GLN A 381 -7.98 -8.87 10.15
N LEU A 382 -8.99 -8.80 9.28
CA LEU A 382 -9.11 -7.79 8.23
C LEU A 382 -10.14 -6.69 8.55
N GLN A 383 -10.38 -6.45 9.84
CA GLN A 383 -11.27 -5.39 10.31
C GLN A 383 -10.51 -4.10 10.58
N PHE A 384 -11.02 -2.98 10.08
CA PHE A 384 -10.58 -1.63 10.44
C PHE A 384 -11.25 -1.16 11.74
N VAL A 385 -10.66 -1.50 12.89
CA VAL A 385 -11.23 -1.25 14.23
C VAL A 385 -11.47 0.24 14.54
N GLN A 386 -10.81 1.16 13.85
CA GLN A 386 -10.94 2.61 14.03
C GLN A 386 -12.19 3.19 13.34
N LEU A 387 -12.85 2.42 12.46
CA LEU A 387 -13.98 2.90 11.66
C LEU A 387 -15.29 2.26 12.13
N GLU A 388 -16.27 3.09 12.44
CA GLU A 388 -17.65 2.66 12.66
C GLU A 388 -18.40 2.69 11.33
N VAL A 389 -18.76 1.50 10.84
CA VAL A 389 -19.34 1.26 9.51
C VAL A 389 -20.60 0.39 9.53
N SER A 390 -21.16 0.08 10.70
CA SER A 390 -22.26 -0.88 10.85
C SER A 390 -23.52 -0.45 10.09
N ASP A 391 -23.77 0.86 10.04
CA ASP A 391 -24.90 1.43 9.30
C ASP A 391 -24.78 1.13 7.80
N LEU A 392 -23.61 1.37 7.20
CA LEU A 392 -23.32 1.12 5.78
C LEU A 392 -23.33 -0.38 5.47
N GLU A 393 -22.75 -1.18 6.36
CA GLU A 393 -22.75 -2.63 6.25
C GLU A 393 -24.17 -3.20 6.24
N SER A 394 -25.08 -2.66 7.03
CA SER A 394 -26.47 -3.14 7.12
C SER A 394 -27.28 -2.93 5.84
N GLU A 395 -26.83 -2.06 4.93
CA GLU A 395 -27.55 -1.76 3.68
C GLU A 395 -27.50 -2.89 2.65
N VAL A 396 -26.46 -3.75 2.70
CA VAL A 396 -26.22 -4.82 1.74
C VAL A 396 -25.84 -6.11 2.45
N ALA A 397 -26.47 -7.22 2.07
CA ALA A 397 -26.16 -8.52 2.64
C ALA A 397 -24.71 -8.95 2.38
N ALA A 398 -24.17 -9.76 3.29
CA ALA A 398 -22.84 -10.38 3.18
C ALA A 398 -22.87 -11.86 2.82
N SER A 399 -24.07 -12.44 2.73
CA SER A 399 -24.26 -13.86 2.42
C SER A 399 -25.11 -13.98 1.14
N PRO A 400 -24.84 -14.98 0.29
CA PRO A 400 -25.70 -15.28 -0.85
C PRO A 400 -27.13 -15.56 -0.41
N GLY A 401 -28.11 -15.12 -1.21
CA GLY A 401 -29.53 -15.31 -0.93
C GLY A 401 -30.09 -16.55 -1.61
N GLU A 402 -31.08 -17.19 -0.99
CA GLU A 402 -31.65 -18.45 -1.48
C GLU A 402 -32.99 -18.25 -2.21
N ASN A 403 -33.63 -17.11 -2.01
CA ASN A 403 -34.97 -16.83 -2.53
C ASN A 403 -35.13 -15.36 -2.94
N PHE A 404 -36.24 -15.09 -3.66
CA PHE A 404 -36.54 -13.77 -4.20
C PHE A 404 -36.55 -12.66 -3.14
N ASP A 405 -37.05 -12.94 -1.94
CA ASP A 405 -37.18 -11.93 -0.89
C ASP A 405 -35.82 -11.54 -0.30
N GLU A 406 -34.87 -12.47 -0.25
CA GLU A 406 -33.48 -12.23 0.18
C GLU A 406 -32.64 -11.52 -0.89
N VAL A 407 -32.78 -11.91 -2.16
CA VAL A 407 -31.97 -11.33 -3.25
C VAL A 407 -32.47 -9.96 -3.70
N ARG A 408 -33.76 -9.65 -3.50
CA ARG A 408 -34.34 -8.39 -3.94
C ARG A 408 -33.73 -7.16 -3.26
N PRO A 409 -33.49 -7.11 -1.93
CA PRO A 409 -32.76 -6.02 -1.29
C PRO A 409 -31.37 -5.79 -1.89
N VAL A 410 -30.61 -6.86 -2.16
CA VAL A 410 -29.28 -6.78 -2.81
C VAL A 410 -29.38 -6.20 -4.20
N PHE A 411 -30.34 -6.67 -5.01
CA PHE A 411 -30.63 -6.10 -6.32
C PHE A 411 -30.96 -4.60 -6.25
N LEU A 412 -31.82 -4.20 -5.32
CA LEU A 412 -32.21 -2.80 -5.16
C LEU A 412 -31.01 -1.93 -4.74
N ALA A 413 -30.14 -2.44 -3.87
CA ALA A 413 -28.90 -1.76 -3.49
C ALA A 413 -27.97 -1.60 -4.69
N GLY A 414 -27.68 -2.69 -5.40
CA GLY A 414 -26.82 -2.67 -6.58
C GLY A 414 -27.31 -1.69 -7.65
N LEU A 415 -28.63 -1.66 -7.91
CA LEU A 415 -29.21 -0.74 -8.88
C LEU A 415 -29.08 0.73 -8.45
N ARG A 416 -29.24 1.03 -7.15
CA ARG A 416 -29.01 2.39 -6.63
C ARG A 416 -27.56 2.81 -6.83
N TRP A 417 -26.61 1.96 -6.43
CA TRP A 417 -25.18 2.23 -6.55
C TRP A 417 -24.71 2.42 -7.98
N LEU A 418 -25.13 1.54 -8.92
CA LEU A 418 -24.81 1.72 -10.34
C LEU A 418 -25.47 2.97 -10.93
N THR A 419 -26.66 3.35 -10.44
CA THR A 419 -27.29 4.61 -10.86
C THR A 419 -26.48 5.81 -10.39
N THR A 420 -25.92 5.77 -9.17
CA THR A 420 -25.00 6.81 -8.66
C THR A 420 -23.73 6.88 -9.51
N ALA A 421 -23.07 5.75 -9.77
CA ALA A 421 -21.86 5.72 -10.61
C ALA A 421 -22.10 6.30 -12.01
N ARG A 422 -23.26 5.99 -12.61
CA ARG A 422 -23.66 6.48 -13.94
C ARG A 422 -23.92 8.00 -13.99
N GLN A 423 -24.08 8.68 -12.86
CA GLN A 423 -24.21 10.14 -12.86
C GLN A 423 -22.89 10.82 -13.22
N TYR A 424 -21.75 10.20 -12.88
CA TYR A 424 -20.41 10.66 -13.24
C TYR A 424 -19.95 10.04 -14.56
N TYR A 425 -20.06 8.72 -14.70
CA TYR A 425 -19.67 8.00 -15.91
C TYR A 425 -20.73 8.14 -17.00
N THR A 426 -20.72 9.27 -17.72
CA THR A 426 -21.64 9.60 -18.82
C THR A 426 -21.16 9.05 -20.16
N LEU A 427 -22.05 9.00 -21.16
CA LEU A 427 -21.66 8.72 -22.54
C LEU A 427 -20.85 9.84 -23.19
N GLU A 428 -20.84 11.05 -22.63
CA GLU A 428 -20.09 12.17 -23.19
C GLU A 428 -18.61 12.08 -22.82
N ASP A 429 -18.33 11.78 -21.54
CA ASP A 429 -16.99 11.84 -20.98
C ASP A 429 -16.35 10.45 -20.84
N HIS A 430 -17.16 9.40 -20.60
CA HIS A 430 -16.68 8.07 -20.19
C HIS A 430 -17.44 6.92 -20.85
N VAL A 431 -17.41 6.86 -22.19
CA VAL A 431 -18.23 5.90 -22.97
C VAL A 431 -18.06 4.45 -22.52
N SER A 432 -16.81 3.97 -22.35
CA SER A 432 -16.54 2.58 -21.99
C SER A 432 -17.13 2.21 -20.63
N ASP A 433 -16.91 3.05 -19.62
CA ASP A 433 -17.41 2.82 -18.26
C ASP A 433 -18.93 2.91 -18.21
N HIS A 434 -19.52 3.88 -18.92
CA HIS A 434 -20.97 4.00 -19.03
C HIS A 434 -21.60 2.74 -19.63
N VAL A 435 -21.01 2.20 -20.70
CA VAL A 435 -21.47 0.96 -21.33
C VAL A 435 -21.41 -0.20 -20.33
N SER A 436 -20.27 -0.38 -19.66
CA SER A 436 -20.11 -1.43 -18.66
C SER A 436 -21.12 -1.31 -17.52
N ILE A 437 -21.38 -0.10 -17.00
CA ILE A 437 -22.37 0.12 -15.94
C ILE A 437 -23.78 -0.28 -16.41
N ILE A 438 -24.17 0.05 -17.64
CA ILE A 438 -25.48 -0.36 -18.18
C ILE A 438 -25.57 -1.89 -18.36
N GLN A 439 -24.48 -2.53 -18.80
CA GLN A 439 -24.42 -3.99 -18.88
C GLN A 439 -24.53 -4.63 -17.49
N GLU A 440 -23.80 -4.12 -16.50
CA GLU A 440 -23.88 -4.54 -15.09
C GLU A 440 -25.32 -4.37 -14.55
N MET A 441 -26.00 -3.24 -14.84
CA MET A 441 -27.41 -3.04 -14.49
C MET A 441 -28.33 -4.07 -15.17
N SER A 442 -28.09 -4.41 -16.44
CA SER A 442 -28.83 -5.46 -17.15
C SER A 442 -28.61 -6.83 -16.52
N HIS A 443 -27.39 -7.14 -16.08
CA HIS A 443 -27.06 -8.40 -15.39
C HIS A 443 -27.72 -8.49 -14.02
N LEU A 444 -27.83 -7.39 -13.26
CA LEU A 444 -28.62 -7.37 -12.01
C LEU A 444 -30.07 -7.82 -12.25
N TYR A 445 -30.72 -7.31 -13.29
CA TYR A 445 -32.08 -7.75 -13.64
C TYR A 445 -32.13 -9.21 -14.09
N LYS A 446 -31.07 -9.72 -14.73
CA LYS A 446 -30.96 -11.14 -15.15
C LYS A 446 -30.92 -12.03 -13.92
N ALA A 447 -30.04 -11.71 -12.96
CA ALA A 447 -29.88 -12.47 -11.73
C ALA A 447 -31.15 -12.42 -10.87
N LEU A 448 -31.80 -11.26 -10.73
CA LEU A 448 -33.08 -11.17 -10.02
C LEU A 448 -34.18 -12.04 -10.66
N ALA A 449 -34.26 -12.05 -12.00
CA ALA A 449 -35.27 -12.80 -12.73
C ALA A 449 -35.13 -14.33 -12.58
N PHE A 450 -33.97 -14.83 -12.14
CA PHE A 450 -33.76 -16.24 -11.83
C PHE A 450 -34.62 -16.70 -10.64
N PHE A 451 -34.72 -15.89 -9.59
CA PHE A 451 -35.46 -16.21 -8.37
C PHE A 451 -36.95 -15.86 -8.43
N GLU A 452 -37.41 -15.13 -9.45
CA GLU A 452 -38.81 -14.73 -9.59
C GLU A 452 -39.66 -15.90 -10.10
N SER A 453 -40.73 -16.25 -9.38
CA SER A 453 -41.62 -17.36 -9.75
C SER A 453 -42.68 -16.95 -10.78
N SER A 454 -43.08 -15.67 -10.81
CA SER A 454 -44.08 -15.16 -11.74
C SER A 454 -43.49 -14.93 -13.13
N GLU A 455 -43.93 -15.72 -14.12
CA GLU A 455 -43.52 -15.55 -15.52
C GLU A 455 -43.77 -14.12 -16.03
N GLU A 456 -44.90 -13.50 -15.64
CA GLU A 456 -45.22 -12.13 -16.03
C GLU A 456 -44.15 -11.13 -15.51
N ARG A 457 -43.71 -11.29 -14.25
CA ARG A 457 -42.70 -10.42 -13.65
C ARG A 457 -41.31 -10.69 -14.24
N ARG A 458 -40.95 -11.95 -14.48
CA ARG A 458 -39.72 -12.34 -15.19
C ARG A 458 -39.65 -11.69 -16.57
N CYS A 459 -40.74 -11.78 -17.34
CA CYS A 459 -40.84 -11.15 -18.65
C CYS A 459 -40.65 -9.63 -18.57
N LYS A 460 -41.23 -8.96 -17.56
CA LYS A 460 -41.02 -7.51 -17.33
C LYS A 460 -39.57 -7.18 -17.00
N MET A 461 -38.90 -8.00 -16.19
CA MET A 461 -37.46 -7.82 -15.87
C MET A 461 -36.60 -7.99 -17.13
N HIS A 462 -36.83 -9.03 -17.94
CA HIS A 462 -36.12 -9.20 -19.22
C HIS A 462 -36.42 -8.08 -20.22
N LYS A 463 -37.67 -7.60 -20.27
CA LYS A 463 -38.02 -6.43 -21.09
C LYS A 463 -37.24 -5.20 -20.65
N ARG A 464 -37.08 -4.97 -19.35
CA ARG A 464 -36.29 -3.84 -18.81
C ARG A 464 -34.82 -3.93 -19.22
N ARG A 465 -34.23 -5.13 -19.24
CA ARG A 465 -32.88 -5.37 -19.76
C ARG A 465 -32.75 -4.98 -21.23
N VAL A 466 -33.69 -5.45 -22.06
CA VAL A 466 -33.73 -5.12 -23.48
C VAL A 466 -33.85 -3.60 -23.66
N ASP A 467 -34.67 -2.92 -22.87
CA ASP A 467 -34.84 -1.46 -22.96
C ASP A 467 -33.55 -0.71 -22.62
N LEU A 468 -32.86 -1.10 -21.55
CA LEU A 468 -31.58 -0.52 -21.17
C LEU A 468 -30.53 -0.66 -22.28
N LEU A 469 -30.37 -1.88 -22.80
CA LEU A 469 -29.38 -2.17 -23.83
C LEU A 469 -29.75 -1.56 -25.19
N THR A 470 -31.04 -1.49 -25.53
CA THR A 470 -31.49 -0.88 -26.78
C THR A 470 -31.25 0.62 -26.79
N ALA A 471 -31.55 1.31 -25.68
CA ALA A 471 -31.26 2.74 -25.54
C ALA A 471 -29.77 3.01 -25.72
N LEU A 472 -28.92 2.20 -25.08
CA LEU A 472 -27.46 2.30 -25.21
C LEU A 472 -27.00 2.13 -26.67
N VAL A 473 -27.47 1.10 -27.38
CA VAL A 473 -27.09 0.85 -28.78
C VAL A 473 -27.53 1.97 -29.71
N GLN A 474 -28.67 2.61 -29.43
CA GLN A 474 -29.17 3.74 -30.25
C GLN A 474 -28.31 5.00 -30.11
N GLU A 475 -27.68 5.18 -28.94
CA GLU A 475 -26.85 6.35 -28.63
C GLU A 475 -25.37 6.14 -28.99
N LEU A 476 -24.90 4.87 -29.06
CA LEU A 476 -23.52 4.54 -29.41
C LEU A 476 -23.21 4.74 -30.90
N ASN A 477 -22.05 5.30 -31.20
CA ASN A 477 -21.56 5.37 -32.58
C ASN A 477 -21.08 3.98 -33.06
N PRO A 478 -21.75 3.38 -34.06
CA PRO A 478 -21.44 2.02 -34.51
C PRO A 478 -20.11 1.89 -35.25
N GLN A 479 -19.38 2.98 -35.54
CA GLN A 479 -18.05 2.89 -36.16
C GLN A 479 -16.93 2.60 -35.15
N TYR A 480 -17.09 3.01 -33.89
CA TYR A 480 -16.03 2.95 -32.88
C TYR A 480 -16.28 1.90 -31.80
N TYR A 481 -17.55 1.52 -31.56
CA TYR A 481 -17.92 0.69 -30.40
C TYR A 481 -18.46 -0.71 -30.77
N VAL A 482 -18.26 -1.17 -32.01
CA VAL A 482 -18.69 -2.52 -32.44
C VAL A 482 -18.17 -3.62 -31.52
N HIS A 483 -16.91 -3.52 -31.08
CA HIS A 483 -16.28 -4.51 -30.23
C HIS A 483 -16.88 -4.57 -28.82
N VAL A 484 -17.33 -3.43 -28.30
CA VAL A 484 -17.96 -3.32 -26.98
C VAL A 484 -19.36 -3.95 -26.98
N LEU A 485 -20.02 -3.99 -28.15
CA LEU A 485 -21.32 -4.63 -28.34
C LEU A 485 -21.24 -6.16 -28.49
N SER A 486 -20.06 -6.70 -28.85
CA SER A 486 -19.87 -8.12 -29.19
C SER A 486 -19.37 -9.01 -28.04
N SER A 487 -18.96 -8.44 -26.91
CA SER A 487 -18.59 -9.20 -25.71
C SER A 487 -19.85 -9.53 -24.91
N ASN A 488 -20.60 -10.54 -25.35
CA ASN A 488 -21.76 -11.12 -24.63
C ASN A 488 -21.63 -12.63 -24.57
#